data_AF-A0A4V1AQD8-F1
#
_entry.id   AF-A0A4V1AQD8-F1
#
_cell.length_a   1.000
_cell.length_b   1.000
_cell.length_c   1.000
_cell.angle_alpha   90.00
_cell.angle_beta   90.00
_cell.angle_gamma   90.00
#
_symmetry.space_group_name_H-M   'P 1'
#
loop_
_entity.id
_entity.type
_entity.pdbx_description
1 polymer ?
#
loop_
_entity_poly.entity_id
_entity_poly.type
_entity_poly.pdbx_seq_one_letter_code
_entity_poly.pdbx_strand_id
1 'polypeptide(L)'
;MNLASKIKEIFIKNNGIYGAPRIKIVLNNSGVVASQTKIARIMKTFKLYSVIRVKKMNRKLKEVKKITHGPNHVNRNWSLYSKNELWVTDVTYILFNKKLHI
;
A
#
# COMPACT_ATOMS: atom_id res chain seq x y z
N MET A 1 32.03 12.31 21.44
CA MET A 1 30.93 12.59 20.48
C MET A 1 29.64 11.93 20.96
N ASN A 2 28.54 12.68 21.03
CA ASN A 2 27.23 12.18 21.48
C ASN A 2 26.58 11.32 20.36
N LEU A 3 25.77 10.32 20.70
CA LEU A 3 25.03 9.49 19.74
C LEU A 3 24.16 10.35 18.79
N ALA A 4 23.59 11.44 19.31
CA ALA A 4 22.81 12.38 18.50
C ALA A 4 23.62 13.07 17.39
N SER A 5 24.89 13.41 17.63
CA SER A 5 25.73 14.05 16.61
C SER A 5 26.05 13.06 15.48
N LYS A 6 26.42 11.81 15.83
CA LYS A 6 26.65 10.74 14.85
C LYS A 6 25.40 10.47 13.99
N ILE A 7 24.21 10.42 14.60
CA ILE A 7 22.95 10.24 13.88
C ILE A 7 22.74 11.38 12.87
N LYS A 8 22.97 12.63 13.29
CA LYS A 8 22.81 13.81 12.44
C LYS A 8 23.82 13.83 11.27
N GLU A 9 25.08 13.49 11.55
CA GLU A 9 26.13 13.37 10.53
C GLU A 9 25.79 12.32 9.47
N ILE A 10 25.40 11.11 9.89
CA ILE A 10 25.01 10.04 8.96
C ILE A 10 23.78 10.48 8.15
N PHE A 11 22.79 11.10 8.79
CA PHE A 11 21.59 11.57 8.11
C PHE A 11 21.92 12.60 7.02
N ILE A 12 22.75 13.60 7.33
CA ILE A 12 23.17 14.65 6.38
C ILE A 12 24.03 14.06 5.26
N LYS A 13 25.01 13.20 5.58
CA LYS A 13 25.88 12.54 4.61
C LYS A 13 25.10 11.71 3.59
N ASN A 14 23.95 11.18 3.98
CA ASN A 14 23.07 10.39 3.13
C ASN A 14 21.86 11.18 2.60
N ASN A 15 21.94 12.52 2.55
CA ASN A 15 20.91 13.41 2.00
C ASN A 15 19.51 13.21 2.60
N GLY A 16 19.44 12.79 3.87
CA GLY A 16 18.20 12.49 4.56
C GLY A 16 17.46 11.24 4.07
N ILE A 17 18.05 10.43 3.18
CA ILE A 17 17.44 9.19 2.67
C ILE A 17 17.38 8.11 3.76
N TYR A 18 18.29 8.16 4.74
CA TYR A 18 18.42 7.10 5.72
C TYR A 18 17.52 7.36 6.93
N GLY A 19 16.56 6.45 7.15
CA GLY A 19 15.80 6.34 8.38
C GLY A 19 16.53 5.56 9.48
N ALA A 20 15.88 5.43 10.64
CA ALA A 20 16.42 4.72 11.81
C ALA A 20 16.96 3.30 11.52
N PRO A 21 16.33 2.46 10.65
CA PRO A 21 16.86 1.14 10.32
C PRO A 21 18.23 1.21 9.62
N ARG A 22 18.39 2.11 8.65
CA ARG A 22 19.64 2.26 7.89
C ARG A 22 20.73 2.91 8.73
N ILE A 23 20.36 3.92 9.53
CA ILE A 23 21.30 4.57 10.47
C ILE A 23 21.84 3.56 11.49
N LYS A 24 21.00 2.64 11.99
CA LYS A 24 21.46 1.57 12.89
C LYS A 24 22.55 0.70 12.26
N ILE A 25 22.38 0.33 10.98
CA ILE A 25 23.38 -0.48 10.26
C ILE A 25 24.71 0.28 10.16
N VAL A 26 24.66 1.56 9.77
CA VAL A 26 25.86 2.41 9.67
C VAL A 26 26.54 2.59 11.03
N LEU A 27 25.76 2.77 12.11
CA LEU A 27 26.28 2.88 13.48
C LEU A 27 26.93 1.57 13.94
N ASN A 28 26.30 0.42 13.70
CA ASN A 28 26.87 -0.88 14.04
C ASN A 28 28.19 -1.12 13.26
N ASN A 29 28.23 -0.78 11.98
CA ASN A 29 29.45 -0.91 11.16
C ASN A 29 30.59 0.02 11.62
N SER A 30 30.27 1.10 12.34
CA SER A 30 31.24 2.01 12.95
C SER A 30 31.52 1.69 14.43
N GLY A 31 31.13 0.51 14.90
CA GLY A 31 31.38 0.02 16.26
C GLY A 31 30.45 0.61 17.33
N VAL A 32 29.42 1.36 16.94
CA VAL A 32 28.46 1.96 17.87
C VAL A 32 27.17 1.13 17.92
N VAL A 33 26.99 0.37 18.99
CA VAL A 33 25.77 -0.39 19.21
C VAL A 33 24.69 0.50 19.81
N ALA A 34 23.59 0.70 19.09
CA ALA A 34 22.43 1.42 19.58
C ALA A 34 21.12 0.73 19.14
N SER A 35 20.13 0.73 20.04
CA SER A 35 18.80 0.23 19.69
C SER A 35 18.14 1.12 18.63
N GLN A 36 17.43 0.49 17.70
CA GLN A 36 16.66 1.20 16.68
C GLN A 36 15.62 2.14 17.30
N THR A 37 15.01 1.77 18.43
CA THR A 37 14.03 2.61 19.13
C THR A 37 14.68 3.88 19.69
N LYS A 38 15.91 3.78 20.22
CA LYS A 38 16.69 4.93 20.70
C LYS A 38 17.04 5.87 19.54
N ILE A 39 17.50 5.32 18.43
CA ILE A 39 17.81 6.07 17.21
C ILE A 39 16.55 6.80 16.70
N ALA A 40 15.42 6.09 16.60
CA ALA A 40 14.16 6.67 16.14
C ALA A 40 13.65 7.80 17.07
N ARG A 41 13.78 7.63 18.40
CA ARG A 41 13.44 8.69 19.37
C ARG A 41 14.30 9.93 19.16
N ILE A 42 15.61 9.76 19.03
CA ILE A 42 16.53 10.89 18.77
C ILE A 42 16.17 11.58 17.45
N MET A 43 15.98 10.82 16.37
CA MET A 43 15.55 11.37 15.07
C MET A 43 14.26 12.19 15.20
N LYS A 44 13.27 11.69 15.94
CA LYS A 44 12.00 12.40 16.20
C LYS A 44 12.22 13.70 16.97
N THR A 45 13.04 13.69 18.02
CA THR A 45 13.37 14.89 18.82
C THR A 45 14.02 15.98 17.95
N PHE A 46 14.88 15.58 17.00
CA PHE A 46 15.54 16.50 16.06
C PHE A 46 14.79 16.74 14.76
N LYS A 47 13.53 16.27 14.64
CA LYS A 47 12.69 16.39 13.42
C LYS A 47 13.39 15.86 12.15
N LEU A 48 14.21 14.81 12.28
CA LEU A 48 14.88 14.14 11.16
C LEU A 48 13.98 13.06 10.60
N TYR A 49 13.43 13.29 9.40
CA TYR A 49 12.55 12.35 8.72
C TYR A 49 13.20 11.82 7.45
N SER A 50 13.12 10.51 7.25
CA SER A 50 13.64 9.85 6.06
C SER A 50 12.89 10.35 4.83
N VAL A 51 13.63 10.78 3.80
CA VAL A 51 13.06 11.07 2.48
C VAL A 51 12.68 9.74 1.83
N ILE A 52 11.39 9.43 1.82
CA ILE A 52 10.84 8.20 1.22
C ILE A 52 10.12 8.59 -0.06
N ARG A 53 10.44 7.92 -1.17
CA ARG A 53 9.67 8.06 -2.41
C ARG A 53 8.27 7.48 -2.17
N VAL A 54 7.23 8.31 -2.26
CA VAL A 54 5.85 7.82 -2.26
C VAL A 54 5.69 6.86 -3.44
N LYS A 55 5.32 5.60 -3.16
CA LYS A 55 5.04 4.62 -4.20
C LYS A 55 3.83 5.13 -5.00
N LYS A 56 4.05 5.53 -6.25
CA LYS A 56 2.94 5.85 -7.16
C LYS A 56 2.11 4.58 -7.37
N MET A 57 0.80 4.69 -7.16
CA MET A 57 -0.13 3.59 -7.44
C MET A 57 -0.23 3.44 -8.97
N ASN A 58 0.49 2.47 -9.54
CA ASN A 58 0.36 2.09 -10.95
C ASN A 58 -0.93 1.27 -11.19
N ARG A 59 -2.07 1.69 -10.65
CA ARG A 59 -3.33 1.18 -11.17
C ARG A 59 -3.50 1.86 -12.52
N LYS A 60 -3.54 1.06 -13.60
CA LYS A 60 -4.18 1.53 -14.83
C LYS A 60 -5.54 2.10 -14.40
N LEU A 61 -5.84 3.36 -14.77
CA LEU A 61 -7.23 3.77 -14.87
C LEU A 61 -7.92 2.59 -15.57
N LYS A 62 -8.97 2.02 -14.96
CA LYS A 62 -9.81 1.09 -15.70
C LYS A 62 -10.05 1.81 -17.01
N GLU A 63 -9.48 1.31 -18.11
CA GLU A 63 -10.04 1.63 -19.40
C GLU A 63 -11.51 1.40 -19.15
N VAL A 64 -12.31 2.45 -19.31
CA VAL A 64 -13.70 2.25 -19.60
C VAL A 64 -13.66 1.58 -20.96
N LYS A 65 -13.25 0.31 -20.99
CA LYS A 65 -13.66 -0.62 -22.01
C LYS A 65 -15.15 -0.39 -21.95
N LYS A 66 -15.67 0.24 -23.00
CA LYS A 66 -17.04 0.02 -23.41
C LYS A 66 -17.10 -1.50 -23.48
N ILE A 67 -17.46 -2.13 -22.37
CA ILE A 67 -17.82 -3.52 -22.36
C ILE A 67 -19.10 -3.45 -23.17
N THR A 68 -18.95 -3.64 -24.48
CA THR A 68 -20.05 -4.00 -25.35
C THR A 68 -20.45 -5.35 -24.80
N HIS A 69 -21.30 -5.33 -23.79
CA HIS A 69 -21.94 -6.54 -23.32
C HIS A 69 -22.57 -7.13 -24.58
N GLY A 70 -22.34 -8.42 -24.82
CA GLY A 70 -23.07 -9.13 -25.87
C GLY A 70 -24.57 -8.88 -25.68
N PRO A 71 -25.39 -9.03 -26.74
CA PRO A 71 -26.82 -8.76 -26.67
C PRO A 71 -27.44 -9.45 -25.45
N ASN A 72 -28.23 -8.71 -24.66
CA ASN A 72 -28.95 -9.26 -23.51
C ASN A 72 -30.11 -10.12 -24.03
N HIS A 73 -29.85 -11.40 -24.28
CA HIS A 73 -30.85 -12.36 -24.76
C HIS A 73 -32.00 -12.60 -23.77
N VAL A 74 -31.80 -12.33 -22.48
CA VAL A 74 -32.84 -12.49 -21.45
C VAL A 74 -33.87 -11.38 -21.56
N ASN A 75 -33.40 -10.13 -21.70
CA ASN A 75 -34.20 -8.90 -21.76
C ASN A 75 -35.41 -8.84 -20.80
N ARG A 76 -35.30 -9.46 -19.60
CA ARG A 76 -36.41 -9.57 -18.65
C ARG A 76 -37.69 -10.15 -19.28
N ASN A 77 -37.55 -11.05 -20.25
CA ASN A 77 -38.67 -11.81 -20.78
C ASN A 77 -38.68 -13.19 -20.13
N TRP A 78 -39.70 -13.44 -19.30
CA TRP A 78 -39.87 -14.72 -18.58
C TRP A 78 -40.93 -15.61 -19.24
N SER A 79 -41.35 -15.28 -20.46
CA SER A 79 -42.25 -16.10 -21.28
C SER A 79 -41.52 -17.32 -21.88
N LEU A 80 -40.74 -18.03 -21.08
CA LEU A 80 -40.04 -19.26 -21.46
C LEU A 80 -40.88 -20.42 -20.95
N TYR A 81 -41.40 -21.22 -21.87
CA TYR A 81 -42.45 -22.18 -21.57
C TYR A 81 -41.93 -23.63 -21.54
N SER A 82 -40.67 -23.87 -21.91
CA SER A 82 -40.06 -25.20 -21.90
C SER A 82 -38.72 -25.27 -21.16
N LYS A 83 -38.32 -26.49 -20.75
CA LYS A 83 -37.08 -26.72 -20.00
C LYS A 83 -35.86 -26.48 -20.91
N ASN A 84 -34.79 -25.93 -20.34
CA ASN A 84 -33.48 -25.71 -20.98
C ASN A 84 -33.41 -24.62 -22.08
N GLU A 85 -34.38 -23.71 -22.17
CA GLU A 85 -34.37 -22.61 -23.17
C GLU A 85 -33.42 -21.46 -22.80
N LEU A 86 -33.18 -21.22 -21.51
CA LEU A 86 -32.34 -20.13 -21.03
C LEU A 86 -31.57 -20.54 -19.77
N TRP A 87 -30.27 -20.23 -19.76
CA TRP A 87 -29.39 -20.43 -18.61
C TRP A 87 -28.85 -19.07 -18.19
N VAL A 88 -29.09 -18.68 -16.94
CA VAL A 88 -28.62 -17.42 -16.36
C VAL A 88 -27.84 -17.75 -15.09
N THR A 89 -26.71 -17.06 -14.89
CA THR A 89 -25.92 -17.14 -13.66
C THR A 89 -25.74 -15.73 -13.12
N ASP A 90 -26.11 -15.47 -11.87
CA ASP A 90 -25.76 -14.24 -11.19
C ASP A 90 -24.38 -14.35 -10.52
N VAL A 91 -23.67 -13.22 -10.42
CA VAL A 91 -22.43 -13.11 -9.65
C VAL A 91 -22.69 -12.12 -8.53
N THR A 92 -22.84 -12.64 -7.31
CA THR A 92 -23.00 -11.82 -6.12
C THR A 92 -21.64 -11.58 -5.47
N TYR A 93 -21.20 -10.31 -5.45
CA TYR A 93 -19.96 -9.94 -4.76
C TYR A 93 -20.20 -9.85 -3.25
N ILE A 94 -19.48 -10.64 -2.48
CA ILE A 94 -19.46 -10.55 -1.02
C ILE A 94 -18.37 -9.56 -0.61
N LEU A 95 -18.77 -8.48 0.07
CA LEU A 95 -17.83 -7.49 0.58
C LEU A 95 -17.09 -8.02 1.81
N PHE A 96 -15.77 -8.16 1.71
CA PHE A 96 -14.92 -8.48 2.85
C PHE A 96 -14.60 -7.20 3.64
N ASN A 97 -14.75 -7.22 4.98
CA ASN A 97 -14.48 -6.12 5.93
C ASN A 97 -15.46 -4.92 5.97
N LYS A 98 -16.72 -5.07 5.56
CA LYS A 98 -17.79 -4.12 5.94
C LYS A 98 -18.94 -4.88 6.60
N LYS A 99 -19.50 -4.33 7.69
CA LYS A 99 -20.77 -4.81 8.25
C LYS A 99 -21.86 -4.59 7.20
N LEU A 100 -22.43 -5.68 6.70
CA LEU A 100 -23.69 -5.65 5.97
C LEU A 100 -24.75 -5.27 7.00
N HIS A 101 -25.30 -4.06 6.89
CA HIS A 101 -26.58 -3.76 7.52
C HIS A 101 -27.63 -4.36 6.59
N ILE A 102 -28.15 -5.51 6.99
CA ILE A 102 -29.34 -6.14 6.42
C ILE A 102 -30.54 -5.56 7.14
#